data_AF-A0A354CI16-F1
#
_entry.id   AF-A0A354CI16-F1
#
_cell.length_a   1.000
_cell.length_b   1.000
_cell.length_c   1.000
_cell.angle_alpha   90.00
_cell.angle_beta   90.00
_cell.angle_gamma   90.00
#
_symmetry.space_group_name_H-M   'P 1'
#
loop_
_entity.id
_entity.type
_entity.pdbx_description
1 polymer ?
#
loop_
_entity_poly.entity_id
_entity_poly.type
_entity_poly.pdbx_seq_one_letter_code
_entity_poly.pdbx_strand_id
1 'polypeptide(L)' 'MQKYGVNELRRMYLDFFESKGHLKMKSFSLVPHNDNSLLLINSGMAPLKPYFTGQEIPPRRRVTTCQKCIRT' A
#
# COMPACT_ATOMS: atom_id res chain seq x y z
N MET A 1 23.56 -2.79 18.05
CA MET A 1 22.27 -2.80 17.35
C MET A 1 22.48 -3.28 15.93
N GLN A 2 21.70 -4.25 15.45
CA GLN A 2 21.84 -4.77 14.09
C GLN A 2 21.36 -3.72 13.07
N LYS A 3 22.13 -3.52 12.00
CA LYS A 3 21.78 -2.59 10.90
C LYS A 3 21.12 -3.39 9.77
N TYR A 4 20.01 -2.88 9.25
CA TYR A 4 19.27 -3.50 8.15
C TYR A 4 19.27 -2.58 6.92
N GLY A 5 19.29 -3.19 5.73
CA GLY A 5 19.13 -2.44 4.48
C GLY A 5 17.68 -2.01 4.25
N VAL A 6 17.45 -0.94 3.46
CA VAL A 6 16.08 -0.47 3.16
C VAL A 6 15.22 -1.52 2.46
N ASN A 7 15.83 -2.34 1.60
CA ASN A 7 15.13 -3.44 0.92
C ASN A 7 14.80 -4.58 1.87
N GLU A 8 15.65 -4.81 2.85
CA GLU A 8 15.47 -5.82 3.88
C GLU A 8 14.33 -5.42 4.83
N LEU A 9 14.34 -4.18 5.33
CA LEU A 9 13.27 -3.63 6.16
C LEU A 9 11.91 -3.68 5.45
N ARG A 10 11.87 -3.32 4.15
CA ARG A 10 10.66 -3.43 3.33
C ARG A 10 10.14 -4.87 3.29
N ARG A 11 11.02 -5.84 3.04
CA ARG A 11 10.66 -7.25 2.98
C ARG A 11 10.16 -7.73 4.35
N MET A 12 10.89 -7.46 5.42
CA MET A 12 10.51 -7.83 6.79
C MET A 12 9.12 -7.30 7.17
N TYR A 13 8.81 -6.04 6.84
CA TYR A 13 7.49 -5.47 7.08
C TYR A 13 6.38 -6.22 6.33
N LEU A 14 6.55 -6.44 5.03
CA LEU A 14 5.54 -7.11 4.21
C LEU A 14 5.34 -8.56 4.64
N ASP A 15 6.44 -9.27 4.90
CA ASP A 15 6.41 -10.69 5.28
C ASP A 15 5.81 -10.88 6.68
N PHE A 16 6.07 -9.95 7.61
CA PHE A 16 5.42 -9.94 8.92
C PHE A 16 3.90 -9.87 8.79
N PHE A 17 3.35 -8.92 8.02
CA PHE A 17 1.90 -8.78 7.87
C PHE A 17 1.28 -9.92 7.05
N GLU A 18 1.99 -10.44 6.05
CA GLU A 18 1.61 -11.63 5.30
C GLU A 18 1.49 -12.84 6.24
N SER A 19 2.43 -13.05 7.16
CA SER A 19 2.36 -14.10 8.20
C SER A 19 1.16 -13.95 9.15
N LYS A 20 0.59 -12.74 9.26
CA LYS A 20 -0.64 -12.44 10.02
C LYS A 20 -1.91 -12.48 9.15
N GLY A 21 -1.82 -13.04 7.94
CA GLY A 21 -2.93 -13.26 7.02
C GLY A 21 -3.36 -12.03 6.23
N HIS A 22 -2.48 -11.03 6.06
CA HIS A 22 -2.72 -9.92 5.13
C HIS A 22 -2.33 -10.35 3.71
N LEU A 23 -3.07 -9.86 2.71
CA LEU A 23 -2.68 -10.01 1.31
C LEU A 23 -1.56 -9.00 1.00
N LYS A 24 -0.39 -9.48 0.60
CA LYS A 24 0.71 -8.64 0.11
C LYS A 24 0.42 -8.19 -1.31
N MET A 25 0.16 -6.89 -1.51
CA MET A 25 -0.09 -6.30 -2.83
C MET A 25 1.12 -5.48 -3.30
N LYS A 26 1.26 -5.33 -4.63
CA LYS A 26 2.27 -4.46 -5.24
C LYS A 26 1.94 -2.98 -4.97
N SER A 27 2.95 -2.13 -4.99
CA SER A 27 2.74 -0.67 -5.03
C SER A 27 1.93 -0.31 -6.28
N PHE A 28 0.94 0.55 -6.10
CA PHE A 28 0.14 1.15 -7.15
C PHE A 28 0.94 2.25 -7.88
N SER A 29 0.42 2.67 -9.04
CA SER A 29 0.94 3.80 -9.82
C SER A 29 1.06 5.07 -8.98
N LEU A 30 2.02 5.93 -9.30
CA LEU A 30 2.11 7.27 -8.71
C LEU A 30 1.04 8.21 -9.24
N VAL A 31 0.62 7.99 -10.50
CA VAL A 31 -0.49 8.71 -11.12
C VAL A 31 -1.79 7.99 -10.72
N PRO A 32 -2.72 8.67 -10.03
CA PRO A 32 -3.99 8.07 -9.65
C PRO A 32 -4.83 7.75 -10.89
N HIS A 33 -5.56 6.65 -10.82
CA HIS A 33 -6.57 6.29 -11.82
C HIS A 33 -7.94 6.54 -11.22
N ASN A 34 -8.83 7.18 -11.99
CA ASN A 34 -10.22 7.46 -11.58
C ASN A 34 -10.38 8.33 -10.31
N ASP A 35 -9.37 9.15 -9.96
CA ASP A 35 -9.49 10.17 -8.90
C ASP A 35 -8.96 11.51 -9.42
N ASN A 36 -9.88 12.39 -9.84
CA ASN A 36 -9.55 13.72 -10.38
C ASN A 36 -9.17 14.72 -9.28
N SER A 37 -9.29 14.35 -8.01
CA SER A 37 -8.93 15.23 -6.88
C SER A 37 -7.46 15.09 -6.46
N LEU A 38 -6.79 14.03 -6.88
CA LEU A 38 -5.39 13.76 -6.55
C LEU A 38 -4.48 14.01 -7.76
N LEU A 39 -3.40 14.76 -7.56
CA LEU A 39 -2.34 14.91 -8.57
C LEU A 39 -1.41 13.67 -8.57
N LEU A 40 -0.98 13.24 -7.38
CA LEU A 40 -0.08 12.10 -7.17
C LEU A 40 -0.50 11.31 -5.92
N ILE A 41 -0.24 10.01 -5.91
CA ILE A 41 -0.43 9.17 -4.72
C ILE A 41 0.53 9.62 -3.62
N ASN A 42 -0.05 10.10 -2.52
CA ASN A 42 0.66 10.68 -1.39
C ASN A 42 0.72 9.77 -0.15
N SER A 43 0.03 8.63 -0.20
CA SER A 43 -0.15 7.70 0.91
C SER A 43 -0.50 6.30 0.43
N GLY A 44 -0.23 5.29 1.26
CA GLY A 44 -0.59 3.89 0.97
C GLY A 44 -2.09 3.60 0.96
N MET A 45 -2.91 4.45 1.60
CA MET A 45 -4.36 4.27 1.67
C MET A 45 -5.10 4.84 0.46
N ALA A 46 -4.53 5.83 -0.24
CA ALA A 46 -5.22 6.51 -1.34
C ALA A 46 -5.70 5.55 -2.45
N PRO A 47 -4.91 4.58 -2.93
CA PRO A 47 -5.38 3.59 -3.90
C PRO A 47 -6.44 2.62 -3.37
N LEU A 48 -6.60 2.53 -2.04
CA LEU A 48 -7.52 1.61 -1.37
C LEU A 48 -8.83 2.30 -0.98
N LYS A 49 -8.99 3.59 -1.29
CA LYS A 49 -10.17 4.40 -0.98
C LYS A 49 -11.49 3.72 -1.41
N PRO A 50 -11.62 3.13 -2.62
CA PRO A 50 -12.85 2.44 -3.03
C PRO A 50 -13.26 1.28 -2.12
N TYR A 51 -12.27 0.58 -1.52
CA TYR A 51 -12.55 -0.50 -0.57
C TYR A 51 -13.01 0.03 0.79
N PHE A 52 -12.43 1.14 1.25
CA PHE A 52 -12.83 1.75 2.52
C PHE A 52 -14.21 2.42 2.44
N THR A 53 -14.59 2.96 1.28
CA THR A 53 -15.91 3.56 1.04
C THR A 53 -16.99 2.52 0.71
N GLY A 54 -16.61 1.25 0.51
CA GLY A 54 -17.53 0.19 0.11
C GLY A 54 -17.99 0.25 -1.35
N GLN A 55 -17.33 1.06 -2.18
CA GLN A 55 -17.58 1.12 -3.63
C GLN A 55 -17.12 -0.16 -4.34
N GLU A 56 -16.06 -0.81 -3.82
CA GLU A 56 -15.55 -2.07 -4.33
C GLU A 56 -15.32 -3.07 -3.20
N ILE A 57 -15.44 -4.37 -3.51
CA ILE A 57 -15.12 -5.44 -2.57
C ILE A 57 -13.60 -5.67 -2.61
N PRO A 58 -12.88 -5.54 -1.49
CA PRO A 58 -11.44 -5.79 -1.49
C PRO A 58 -11.14 -7.28 -1.74
N PRO A 59 -10.03 -7.61 -2.42
CA PRO A 59 -9.63 -9.00 -2.68
C PRO A 59 -9.34 -9.78 -1.40
N ARG A 60 -9.05 -9.08 -0.29
CA ARG A 60 -8.95 -9.65 1.06
C ARG A 60 -9.32 -8.59 2.08
N ARG A 61 -9.95 -9.00 3.19
CA ARG A 61 -10.28 -8.11 4.32
C ARG A 61 -9.07 -7.45 4.98
N ARG A 62 -7.88 -8.00 4.79
CA ARG A 62 -6.61 -7.52 5.34
C ARG A 62 -5.57 -7.48 4.23
N VAL A 63 -4.90 -6.35 4.08
CA VAL A 63 -3.97 -6.07 2.98
C VAL A 63 -2.73 -5.37 3.53
N THR A 64 -1.56 -5.63 2.94
CA THR A 64 -0.31 -4.93 3.24
C THR A 64 0.41 -4.54 1.95
N THR A 65 1.00 -3.34 1.92
CA THR A 65 1.74 -2.81 0.77
C THR A 65 2.91 -1.95 1.23
N CYS A 66 3.85 -1.68 0.32
CA CYS A 66 4.86 -0.64 0.47
C CYS A 66 4.70 0.33 -0.70
N GLN A 67 3.86 1.34 -0.52
CA GLN A 67 3.46 2.28 -1.57
C GLN A 67 4.50 3.37 -1.78
N LYS A 68 4.89 3.60 -3.04
CA LYS A 68 5.64 4.80 -3.42
C LYS A 68 4.73 6.02 -3.27
N CYS A 69 5.18 7.03 -2.53
CA CYS A 69 4.40 8.22 -2.21
C CYS A 69 5.18 9.49 -2.57
N ILE A 70 4.50 10.50 -3.10
CA ILE A 70 5.07 11.83 -3.33
C ILE A 70 4.24 12.85 -2.56
N ARG A 71 4.92 13.76 -1.86
CA ARG A 71 4.34 14.95 -1.23
C ARG A 71 5.19 16.14 -1.66
N THR A 72 4.57 17.08 -2.36
CA THR A 72 5.19 18.29 -2.91
C THR A 72 4.74 19.50 -2.11
#